data_AF-A0A926XRX4-F1
#
_entry.id   AF-A0A926XRX4-F1
#
_cell.length_a   1.000
_cell.length_b   1.000
_cell.length_c   1.000
_cell.angle_alpha   90.00
_cell.angle_beta   90.00
_cell.angle_gamma   90.00
#
_symmetry.space_group_name_H-M   'P 1'
#
loop_
_entity.id
_entity.type
_entity.pdbx_description
1 polymer ?
#
loop_
_entity_poly.entity_id
_entity_poly.type
_entity_poly.pdbx_seq_one_letter_code
_entity_poly.pdbx_strand_id
1 'polypeptide(L)'
;MWNSIDIPGFKDEDIIAFKDSLVKLGKFINILDTATNQFNELLKTSFADNKLNLDIRFNESCTYEHRFMSERGVDVEILKLKDPRWQKGKIRMKLVVEFIPDEPEKVESESPLDDIRQAQLAKQED
;
A
#
# COMPACT_ATOMS: atom_id res chain seq x y z
N MET A 1 9.83 -9.91 4.71
CA MET A 1 9.23 -8.93 5.63
C MET A 1 9.49 -7.56 5.02
N TRP A 2 8.50 -6.99 4.33
CA TRP A 2 8.65 -5.84 3.41
C TRP A 2 8.03 -4.54 3.95
N ASN A 3 7.82 -4.42 5.26
CA ASN A 3 7.16 -3.26 5.87
C ASN A 3 8.10 -2.59 6.88
N SER A 4 9.20 -2.00 6.43
CA SER A 4 9.91 -1.03 7.27
C SER A 4 9.41 0.36 6.88
N ILE A 5 8.62 0.97 7.76
CA ILE A 5 8.22 2.37 7.62
C ILE A 5 9.45 3.22 7.97
N ASP A 6 10.05 3.85 6.97
CA ASP A 6 11.20 4.74 7.13
C ASP A 6 10.87 6.16 6.66
N ILE A 7 11.49 7.17 7.30
CA ILE A 7 11.38 8.58 6.92
C ILE A 7 12.78 9.08 6.53
N PRO A 8 13.11 9.10 5.23
CA PRO A 8 14.47 9.38 4.77
C PRO A 8 15.02 10.70 5.28
N GLY A 9 16.25 10.66 5.80
CA GLY A 9 16.97 11.84 6.28
C GLY A 9 16.64 12.28 7.72
N PHE A 10 15.89 11.45 8.46
CA PHE A 10 15.60 11.59 9.88
C PHE A 10 15.95 10.31 10.64
N LYS A 11 16.03 10.38 11.96
CA LYS A 11 16.42 9.27 12.85
C LYS A 11 15.38 9.03 13.92
N ASP A 12 15.37 7.84 14.49
CA ASP A 12 14.41 7.45 15.55
C ASP A 12 14.41 8.38 16.77
N GLU A 13 15.57 8.95 17.09
CA GLU A 13 15.73 9.89 18.21
C GLU A 13 15.23 11.30 17.90
N ASP A 14 15.03 11.65 16.62
CA ASP A 14 14.49 12.95 16.22
C ASP A 14 13.07 13.13 16.78
N ILE A 15 12.63 14.37 16.92
CA ILE A 15 11.33 14.68 17.54
C ILE A 15 10.35 15.11 16.45
N ILE A 16 9.21 14.43 16.37
CA ILE A 16 8.08 14.88 15.56
C ILE A 16 7.11 15.69 16.43
N ALA A 17 6.81 16.89 15.96
CA ALA A 17 5.69 17.70 16.41
C ALA A 17 4.47 17.39 15.55
N PHE A 18 3.41 16.97 16.21
CA PHE A 18 2.12 16.68 15.62
C PHE A 18 1.04 17.32 16.50
N LYS A 19 0.35 18.34 15.97
CA LYS A 19 -0.52 19.23 16.75
C LYS A 19 0.22 19.76 17.99
N ASP A 20 -0.36 19.61 19.18
CA ASP A 20 0.19 20.05 20.46
C ASP A 20 1.06 18.97 21.14
N SER A 21 1.43 17.91 20.41
CA SER A 21 2.22 16.79 20.94
C SER A 21 3.61 16.70 20.33
N LEU A 22 4.59 16.43 21.18
CA LEU A 22 5.98 16.15 20.80
C LEU A 22 6.29 14.69 21.12
N VAL A 23 6.71 13.93 20.12
CA VAL A 23 6.97 12.49 20.24
C VAL A 23 8.29 12.15 19.56
N LYS A 24 9.04 11.16 20.08
CA LYS A 24 10.18 10.60 19.35
C LYS A 24 9.72 9.98 18.03
N LEU A 25 10.45 10.23 16.95
CA LEU A 25 10.10 9.74 15.61
C LEU A 25 10.02 8.22 15.59
N GLY A 26 10.93 7.51 16.24
CA GLY A 26 10.91 6.06 16.33
C GLY A 26 9.64 5.53 17.03
N LYS A 27 9.15 6.23 18.06
CA LYS A 27 7.88 5.87 18.71
C LYS A 27 6.69 6.10 17.78
N PHE A 28 6.69 7.18 17.01
CA PHE A 28 5.67 7.46 16.01
C PHE A 28 5.66 6.38 14.90
N ILE A 29 6.84 6.01 14.38
CA ILE A 29 7.01 4.95 13.38
C ILE A 29 6.49 3.61 13.92
N ASN A 30 6.82 3.24 15.16
CA ASN A 30 6.34 2.01 15.78
C ASN A 30 4.80 1.96 15.90
N ILE A 31 4.16 3.10 16.15
CA ILE A 31 2.69 3.20 16.16
C ILE A 31 2.11 2.94 14.77
N LEU A 32 2.71 3.52 13.73
CA LEU A 32 2.29 3.29 12.35
C LEU A 32 2.48 1.82 11.92
N ASP A 33 3.60 1.21 12.33
CA ASP A 33 3.89 -0.19 12.04
C ASP A 33 2.87 -1.12 12.73
N THR A 34 2.58 -0.86 14.01
CA THR A 34 1.56 -1.59 14.77
C THR A 34 0.19 -1.50 14.09
N ALA A 35 -0.23 -0.30 13.67
CA ALA A 35 -1.50 -0.10 12.96
C ALA A 35 -1.54 -0.85 11.62
N THR A 36 -0.43 -0.86 10.88
CA THR A 36 -0.32 -1.58 9.60
C THR A 36 -0.41 -3.10 9.80
N ASN A 37 0.23 -3.63 10.84
CA ASN A 37 0.17 -5.05 11.17
C ASN A 37 -1.25 -5.47 11.59
N GLN A 38 -1.94 -4.65 12.39
CA GLN A 38 -3.35 -4.90 12.73
C GLN A 38 -4.25 -4.90 11.49
N PHE A 39 -4.02 -3.97 10.56
CA PHE A 39 -4.75 -3.94 9.29
C PHE A 39 -4.50 -5.20 8.45
N ASN A 40 -3.25 -5.67 8.37
CA ASN A 40 -2.91 -6.91 7.67
C ASN A 40 -3.62 -8.14 8.27
N GLU A 41 -3.69 -8.23 9.60
CA GLU A 41 -4.41 -9.33 10.25
C GLU A 41 -5.92 -9.26 9.99
N LEU A 42 -6.51 -8.06 9.99
CA LEU A 42 -7.91 -7.87 9.61
C LEU A 42 -8.20 -8.26 8.15
N LEU A 43 -7.28 -7.96 7.23
CA LEU A 43 -7.39 -8.40 5.85
C LEU A 43 -7.33 -9.93 5.76
N LYS A 44 -6.33 -10.56 6.41
CA LYS A 44 -6.19 -12.03 6.41
C LYS A 44 -7.44 -12.74 6.90
N THR A 45 -8.02 -12.29 8.01
CA THR A 45 -9.24 -12.90 8.57
C THR A 45 -10.44 -12.70 7.65
N SER A 46 -10.61 -11.50 7.08
CA SER A 46 -11.73 -11.20 6.18
C SER A 46 -11.66 -12.00 4.87
N PHE A 47 -10.45 -12.18 4.32
CA PHE A 47 -10.24 -13.02 3.14
C PHE A 47 -10.45 -14.52 3.45
N ALA A 48 -9.96 -15.01 4.59
CA ALA A 48 -10.15 -16.40 5.00
C ALA A 48 -11.62 -16.76 5.20
N ASP A 49 -12.43 -15.83 5.73
CA ASP A 49 -13.85 -16.03 5.99
C ASP A 49 -14.73 -15.87 4.73
N ASN A 50 -14.15 -15.55 3.56
CA ASN A 50 -14.86 -15.14 2.32
C ASN A 50 -15.87 -13.99 2.51
N LYS A 51 -15.80 -13.27 3.63
CA LYS A 51 -16.65 -12.12 3.94
C LYS A 51 -15.99 -10.88 3.35
N LEU A 52 -16.26 -10.60 2.08
CA LEU A 52 -15.89 -9.33 1.43
C LEU A 52 -16.81 -8.18 1.86
N ASN A 53 -17.15 -8.11 3.15
CA ASN A 53 -17.78 -6.93 3.74
C ASN A 53 -16.75 -6.26 4.66
N LEU A 54 -15.64 -5.84 4.05
CA LEU A 54 -14.63 -5.00 4.67
C LEU A 54 -15.16 -3.57 4.71
N ASP A 55 -16.04 -3.32 5.67
CA ASP A 55 -16.45 -1.97 6.03
C ASP A 55 -15.33 -1.33 6.86
N ILE A 56 -14.26 -0.91 6.17
CA ILE A 56 -13.17 -0.15 6.78
C ILE A 56 -13.68 1.28 6.99
N ARG A 57 -14.57 1.46 7.97
CA ARG A 57 -14.86 2.80 8.47
C ARG A 57 -13.68 3.23 9.32
N PHE A 58 -12.82 4.06 8.74
CA PHE A 58 -12.05 4.99 9.56
C PHE A 58 -13.09 5.83 10.29
N ASN A 59 -13.29 5.53 11.58
CA ASN A 59 -14.33 6.10 12.43
C ASN A 59 -14.55 7.58 12.11
N GLU A 60 -15.78 7.99 11.82
CA GLU A 60 -16.16 9.39 11.56
C GLU A 60 -15.81 10.32 12.74
N SER A 61 -15.48 9.76 13.91
CA SER A 61 -14.93 10.46 15.07
C SER A 61 -13.45 10.86 14.94
N CYS A 62 -12.72 10.36 13.94
CA CYS A 62 -11.47 10.98 13.53
C CYS A 62 -11.84 12.33 12.91
N THR A 63 -11.85 13.37 13.75
CA THR A 63 -12.01 14.75 13.32
C THR A 63 -11.15 14.98 12.07
N TYR A 64 -11.64 15.84 11.16
CA TYR A 64 -11.06 16.16 9.84
C TYR A 64 -9.53 16.32 9.80
N GLU A 65 -8.90 16.54 10.95
CA GLU A 65 -7.49 16.76 11.21
C GLU A 65 -6.59 15.51 11.19
N HIS A 66 -7.13 14.29 11.12
CA HIS A 66 -6.34 13.04 11.24
C HIS A 66 -6.27 12.19 9.96
N ARG A 67 -6.45 12.80 8.79
CA ARG A 67 -6.56 12.09 7.52
C ARG A 67 -5.18 11.78 6.92
N PHE A 68 -4.38 10.95 7.60
CA PHE A 68 -3.08 10.46 7.11
C PHE A 68 -3.20 9.79 5.74
N MET A 69 -4.34 9.11 5.48
CA MET A 69 -4.65 8.48 4.18
C MET A 69 -5.36 9.41 3.19
N SER A 70 -5.40 10.72 3.46
CA SER A 70 -5.86 11.70 2.48
C SER A 70 -4.80 12.04 1.46
N GLU A 71 -5.23 12.53 0.30
CA GLU A 71 -4.31 13.08 -0.70
C GLU A 71 -3.42 14.21 -0.15
N ARG A 72 -3.95 14.97 0.82
CA ARG A 72 -3.30 16.14 1.43
C ARG A 72 -2.31 15.79 2.54
N GLY A 73 -2.40 14.59 3.12
CA GLY A 73 -1.66 14.21 4.32
C GLY A 73 -1.99 15.06 5.55
N VAL A 74 -1.14 14.98 6.57
CA VAL A 74 -1.23 15.80 7.78
C VAL A 74 0.04 16.62 7.96
N ASP A 75 -0.09 17.91 8.28
CA ASP A 75 1.04 18.80 8.53
C ASP A 75 1.76 18.41 9.82
N VAL A 76 3.10 18.38 9.76
CA VAL A 76 3.98 18.05 10.88
C VAL A 76 5.25 18.90 10.84
N GLU A 77 5.98 18.91 11.94
CA GLU A 77 7.35 19.42 11.98
C GLU A 77 8.27 18.37 12.60
N ILE A 78 9.48 18.20 12.08
CA ILE A 78 10.46 17.28 12.65
C ILE A 78 11.72 18.06 13.04
N LEU A 79 12.14 17.91 14.29
CA LEU A 79 13.37 18.45 14.84
C LEU A 79 14.49 17.40 14.72
N LYS A 80 15.52 17.71 13.92
CA LYS A 80 16.73 16.89 13.85
C LYS A 80 17.62 17.14 15.07
N LEU A 81 17.82 16.16 15.93
CA LEU A 81 18.58 16.40 17.17
C LEU A 81 20.07 16.67 16.93
N LYS A 82 20.65 16.08 15.88
CA LYS A 82 22.07 16.28 15.54
C LYS A 82 22.36 17.62 14.86
N ASP A 83 21.30 18.32 14.44
CA ASP A 83 21.37 19.60 13.75
C ASP A 83 20.03 20.32 14.02
N PRO A 84 19.90 20.98 15.18
CA PRO A 84 18.64 21.36 15.82
C PRO A 84 17.89 22.43 15.02
N ARG A 85 17.28 21.97 13.94
CA ARG A 85 16.47 22.74 13.01
C ARG A 85 15.14 22.01 12.85
N TRP A 86 14.06 22.78 13.04
CA TRP A 86 12.72 22.32 12.72
C TRP A 86 12.53 22.31 11.21
N GLN A 87 12.07 21.19 10.69
CA GLN A 87 11.69 21.04 9.30
C GLN A 87 10.19 20.79 9.20
N LYS A 88 9.47 21.79 8.66
CA LYS A 88 8.05 21.69 8.32
C LYS A 88 7.85 20.71 7.16
N GLY A 89 6.80 19.92 7.22
CA GLY A 89 6.46 18.96 6.18
C GLY A 89 5.07 18.37 6.36
N LYS A 90 4.80 17.29 5.62
CA LYS A 90 3.55 16.52 5.73
C LYS A 90 3.84 15.04 5.81
N ILE A 91 3.05 14.31 6.58
CA ILE A 91 3.04 12.85 6.59
C ILE A 91 1.77 12.37 5.89
N ARG A 92 1.95 11.46 4.94
CA ARG A 92 0.87 10.83 4.17
C ARG A 92 1.10 9.33 4.09
N MET A 93 0.06 8.56 4.36
CA MET A 93 0.01 7.12 4.17
C MET A 93 -0.76 6.81 2.88
N LYS A 94 -0.27 5.85 2.09
CA LYS A 94 -0.93 5.40 0.86
C LYS A 94 -1.11 3.88 0.93
N LEU A 95 -2.34 3.42 0.76
CA LEU A 95 -2.60 2.02 0.48
C LEU A 95 -2.54 1.83 -1.04
N VAL A 96 -1.76 0.84 -1.49
CA VAL A 96 -1.65 0.48 -2.90
C VAL A 96 -2.12 -0.95 -3.03
N VAL A 97 -3.07 -1.19 -3.95
CA VAL A 97 -3.52 -2.52 -4.35
C VAL A 97 -3.04 -2.73 -5.77
N GLU A 98 -2.24 -3.77 -5.98
CA GLU A 98 -1.71 -4.13 -7.28
C GLU A 98 -2.20 -5.53 -7.65
N PHE A 99 -2.70 -5.67 -8.87
CA PHE A 99 -2.98 -6.99 -9.45
C PHE A 99 -1.71 -7.49 -10.11
N ILE A 100 -1.22 -8.64 -9.62
CA ILE A 100 -0.02 -9.29 -10.15
C ILE A 100 -0.52 -10.56 -10.85
N PRO A 101 -0.70 -10.55 -12.17
CA PRO A 101 -1.04 -11.77 -12.89
C PRO A 101 0.16 -12.71 -12.83
N ASP A 102 -0.07 -13.96 -12.41
CA ASP A 102 0.76 -15.07 -12.85
C ASP A 102 0.69 -15.04 -14.39
N GLU A 103 1.83 -15.05 -15.08
CA GLU A 103 1.96 -14.84 -16.54
C GLU A 103 0.75 -15.33 -17.36
N PRO A 104 0.27 -14.60 -18.38
CA PRO A 104 -0.87 -15.06 -19.16
C PRO A 104 -0.58 -16.49 -19.62
N GLU A 105 -1.52 -17.42 -19.37
CA GLU A 105 -1.51 -18.71 -20.04
C GLU A 105 -1.24 -18.39 -21.50
N LYS A 106 -0.12 -18.88 -22.03
CA LYS A 106 0.10 -18.83 -23.47
C LYS A 106 -1.15 -19.48 -24.02
N VAL A 107 -2.03 -18.67 -24.61
CA VAL A 107 -2.92 -19.18 -25.63
C VAL A 107 -1.92 -19.71 -26.62
N GLU A 108 -1.64 -21.02 -26.54
CA GLU A 108 -1.07 -21.74 -27.65
C GLU A 108 -1.99 -21.34 -28.77
N SER A 109 -1.53 -20.43 -29.60
CA SER A 109 -2.19 -20.13 -30.83
C SER A 109 -2.22 -21.47 -31.52
N GLU A 110 -3.37 -22.15 -31.48
CA GLU A 110 -3.89 -22.77 -32.68
C GLU A 110 -3.73 -21.69 -33.74
N SER A 111 -2.61 -21.77 -34.45
CA SER A 111 -2.20 -20.73 -35.36
C SER A 111 -3.37 -20.58 -36.31
N PRO A 112 -3.91 -19.37 -36.56
CA PRO A 112 -5.00 -19.20 -37.54
C PRO A 112 -4.66 -19.81 -38.93
N LEU A 113 -3.39 -20.10 -39.17
CA LEU A 113 -2.85 -20.77 -40.35
C LEU A 113 -2.96 -22.31 -40.32
N ASP A 114 -3.07 -22.95 -39.16
CA ASP A 114 -3.21 -24.40 -39.05
C ASP A 114 -4.60 -24.85 -39.49
N ASP A 115 -5.65 -24.09 -39.19
CA ASP A 115 -6.99 -24.31 -39.75
C ASP A 115 -7.01 -24.27 -41.29
N ILE A 116 -6.23 -23.35 -41.88
CA ILE A 116 -6.10 -23.22 -43.33
C ILE A 116 -5.35 -24.42 -43.93
N ARG A 117 -4.30 -24.88 -43.25
CA ARG A 117 -3.50 -26.04 -43.69
C ARG A 117 -4.34 -27.32 -43.66
N GLN A 118 -5.17 -27.51 -42.63
CA GLN A 118 -6.10 -28.65 -42.54
C GLN A 118 -7.19 -28.59 -43.61
N ALA A 119 -7.75 -27.41 -43.87
CA ALA A 119 -8.78 -27.22 -44.90
C ALA A 119 -8.25 -27.41 -46.35
N GLN A 120 -6.95 -27.22 -46.58
CA GLN A 120 -6.33 -27.46 -47.88
C GLN A 120 -6.02 -28.94 -48.11
N LEU A 121 -5.61 -29.69 -47.08
CA LEU A 121 -5.40 -31.13 -47.17
C LEU A 121 -6.71 -31.87 -47.48
N ALA A 122 -7.81 -31.49 -46.81
CA ALA A 122 -9.13 -32.08 -47.06
C ALA A 122 -9.70 -31.80 -48.47
N LYS A 123 -9.16 -30.81 -49.20
CA LYS A 123 -9.57 -30.49 -50.58
C LYS A 123 -8.73 -31.17 -51.65
N GLN A 124 -7.67 -31.89 -51.27
CA GLN A 124 -6.81 -32.62 -52.20
C GLN A 124 -7.16 -34.12 -52.28
N GLU A 125 -8.16 -34.57 -51.52
CA GLU A 125 -8.62 -35.96 -51.48
C GLU A 125 -9.94 -36.22 -52.25
N ASP A 126 -10.50 -35.20 -52.91
CA ASP A 126 -11.60 -35.28 -53.90
C ASP A 126 -11.09 -34.94 -55.32
#